data_AF-A0ABD5SWC7-F1
#
_entry.id   AF-A0ABD5SWC7-F1
#
_cell.length_a   1.000
_cell.length_b   1.000
_cell.length_c   1.000
_cell.angle_alpha   90.00
_cell.angle_beta   90.00
_cell.angle_gamma   90.00
#
_symmetry.space_group_name_H-M   'P 1'
#
loop_
_entity.id
_entity.type
_entity.pdbx_description
1 polymer ?
#
loop_
_entity_poly.entity_id
_entity_poly.type
_entity_poly.pdbx_seq_one_letter_code
_entity_poly.pdbx_strand_id
1 'polypeptide(L)'
;ALLASVNRGLGVIRSAGGADARVTKNGMTRAPVFRVTGVAEAAETVEWVEANFEVLREAAESTTSHGELLDIEPYVVGDSVFLRFAYDTKDAMGMNMATIATGEACEVVESETPASLVALSGNLCSDKKPAAINAVEGRGRSVTADVVVPGELVEERLHTTADAIAEANTRKNLIGSAKAGSLGFNAHAANVVGAA
;
A
#
# COMPACT_ATOMS: atom_id res chain seq x y z
N ALA A 1 -24.96 11.04 12.05
CA ALA A 1 -24.53 12.01 11.01
C ALA A 1 -23.73 11.34 9.88
N LEU A 2 -22.70 10.53 10.18
CA LEU A 2 -21.84 9.87 9.17
C LEU A 2 -22.65 9.14 8.06
N LEU A 3 -23.51 8.19 8.44
CA LEU A 3 -24.31 7.42 7.48
C LEU A 3 -25.20 8.30 6.59
N ALA A 4 -25.85 9.31 7.18
CA ALA A 4 -26.68 10.25 6.42
C ALA A 4 -25.84 11.07 5.42
N SER A 5 -24.62 11.47 5.79
CA SER A 5 -23.69 12.19 4.93
C SER A 5 -23.21 11.31 3.76
N VAL A 6 -22.84 10.06 4.02
CA VAL A 6 -22.47 9.08 2.99
C VAL A 6 -23.65 8.81 2.05
N ASN A 7 -24.85 8.59 2.60
CA ASN A 7 -26.05 8.35 1.81
C ASN A 7 -26.40 9.54 0.90
N ARG A 8 -26.23 10.78 1.37
CA ARG A 8 -26.38 11.97 0.54
C ARG A 8 -25.39 11.95 -0.63
N GLY A 9 -24.12 11.68 -0.37
CA GLY A 9 -23.08 11.58 -1.40
C GLY A 9 -23.39 10.51 -2.46
N LEU A 10 -23.80 9.31 -2.03
CA LEU A 10 -24.22 8.23 -2.93
C LEU A 10 -25.44 8.62 -3.78
N GLY A 11 -26.41 9.33 -3.20
CA GLY A 11 -27.58 9.84 -3.93
C GLY A 11 -27.20 10.83 -5.03
N VAL A 12 -26.23 11.72 -4.76
CA VAL A 12 -25.71 12.65 -5.77
C VAL A 12 -24.97 11.90 -6.88
N ILE A 13 -24.05 10.99 -6.52
CA ILE A 13 -23.30 10.17 -7.49
C ILE A 13 -24.25 9.38 -8.40
N ARG A 14 -25.28 8.74 -7.83
CA ARG A 14 -26.29 8.01 -8.59
C ARG A 14 -27.04 8.92 -9.57
N SER A 15 -27.42 10.11 -9.12
CA SER A 15 -28.15 11.08 -9.95
C SER A 15 -27.27 11.68 -11.06
N ALA A 16 -25.95 11.68 -10.87
CA ALA A 16 -24.96 12.10 -11.85
C ALA A 16 -24.60 11.02 -12.89
N GLY A 17 -25.23 9.84 -12.84
CA GLY A 17 -24.97 8.74 -13.77
C GLY A 17 -24.04 7.65 -13.24
N GLY A 18 -23.60 7.75 -11.99
CA GLY A 18 -22.68 6.80 -11.35
C GLY A 18 -21.26 7.32 -11.23
N ALA A 19 -20.38 6.49 -10.66
CA ALA A 19 -18.96 6.74 -10.55
C ALA A 19 -18.20 5.56 -11.15
N ASP A 20 -17.03 5.83 -11.72
CA ASP A 20 -16.08 4.80 -12.13
C ASP A 20 -15.09 4.56 -11.00
N ALA A 21 -14.72 3.30 -10.79
CA ALA A 21 -13.68 2.91 -9.83
C ALA A 21 -12.82 1.80 -10.41
N ARG A 22 -11.50 1.92 -10.28
CA ARG A 22 -10.52 0.98 -10.85
C ARG A 22 -9.43 0.66 -9.83
N VAL A 23 -9.10 -0.63 -9.73
CA VAL A 23 -7.89 -1.08 -9.03
C VAL A 23 -6.71 -0.85 -9.98
N THR A 24 -5.73 -0.06 -9.55
CA THR A 24 -4.54 0.30 -10.35
C THR A 24 -3.30 -0.49 -9.93
N LYS A 25 -3.25 -0.98 -8.69
CA LYS A 25 -2.21 -1.87 -8.17
C LYS A 25 -2.83 -2.85 -7.18
N ASN A 26 -2.37 -4.10 -7.20
CA ASN A 26 -2.71 -5.11 -6.21
C ASN A 26 -1.42 -5.79 -5.74
N GLY A 27 -1.14 -5.76 -4.45
CA GLY A 27 0.04 -6.41 -3.88
C GLY A 27 0.12 -6.26 -2.37
N MET A 28 0.01 -7.36 -1.64
CA MET A 28 0.26 -7.37 -0.18
C MET A 28 1.75 -7.48 0.10
N THR A 29 2.25 -6.76 1.09
CA THR A 29 3.69 -6.68 1.35
C THR A 29 4.10 -7.22 2.71
N ARG A 30 5.28 -7.84 2.73
CA ARG A 30 6.02 -8.25 3.91
C ARG A 30 7.49 -7.83 3.71
N ALA A 31 8.10 -7.27 4.76
CA ALA A 31 9.45 -6.74 4.67
C ALA A 31 10.29 -7.25 5.85
N PRO A 32 10.95 -8.41 5.73
CA PRO A 32 11.98 -8.84 6.67
C PRO A 32 13.14 -7.85 6.72
N VAL A 33 13.86 -7.90 7.83
CA VAL A 33 15.14 -7.21 8.00
C VAL A 33 16.20 -8.23 8.38
N PHE A 34 17.33 -8.15 7.67
CA PHE A 34 18.51 -8.95 7.88
C PHE A 34 19.66 -8.06 8.38
N ARG A 35 20.59 -8.66 9.10
CA ARG A 35 21.85 -8.07 9.53
C ARG A 35 22.99 -8.70 8.73
N VAL A 36 23.91 -7.85 8.28
CA VAL A 36 25.20 -8.23 7.67
C VAL A 36 26.36 -7.63 8.48
N THR A 37 27.63 -7.88 8.13
CA THR A 37 28.77 -7.28 8.83
C THR A 37 29.11 -5.86 8.35
N GLY A 38 28.66 -5.49 7.15
CA GLY A 38 28.87 -4.16 6.58
C GLY A 38 28.30 -4.00 5.18
N VAL A 39 28.51 -2.83 4.58
CA VAL A 39 27.90 -2.44 3.30
C VAL A 39 28.35 -3.28 2.10
N ALA A 40 29.53 -3.91 2.17
CA ALA A 40 30.00 -4.81 1.11
C ALA A 40 29.15 -6.09 1.06
N GLU A 41 28.91 -6.71 2.22
CA GLU A 41 28.01 -7.86 2.33
C GLU A 41 26.56 -7.47 2.05
N ALA A 42 26.14 -6.25 2.42
CA ALA A 42 24.81 -5.77 2.06
C ALA A 42 24.62 -5.73 0.53
N ALA A 43 25.62 -5.23 -0.19
CA ALA A 43 25.61 -5.21 -1.65
C ALA A 43 25.60 -6.63 -2.23
N GLU A 44 26.44 -7.54 -1.70
CA GLU A 44 26.45 -8.96 -2.09
C GLU A 44 25.07 -9.62 -1.91
N THR A 45 24.41 -9.40 -0.76
CA THR A 45 23.06 -9.92 -0.51
C THR A 45 22.04 -9.37 -1.50
N VAL A 46 22.08 -8.06 -1.79
CA VAL A 46 21.16 -7.43 -2.76
C VAL A 46 21.37 -7.96 -4.17
N GLU A 47 22.62 -7.99 -4.64
CA GLU A 47 22.99 -8.52 -5.95
C GLU A 47 22.56 -9.99 -6.10
N TRP A 48 22.73 -10.78 -5.04
CA TRP A 48 22.28 -12.17 -5.04
C TRP A 48 20.74 -12.28 -5.10
N VAL A 49 20.00 -11.50 -4.31
CA VAL A 49 18.52 -11.50 -4.33
C VAL A 49 17.97 -11.13 -5.69
N GLU A 50 18.53 -10.10 -6.33
CA GLU A 50 18.13 -9.65 -7.67
C GLU A 50 18.43 -10.71 -8.73
N ALA A 51 19.60 -11.35 -8.67
CA ALA A 51 20.00 -12.40 -9.61
C ALA A 51 19.20 -13.71 -9.42
N ASN A 52 18.65 -13.95 -8.23
CA ASN A 52 18.01 -15.20 -7.85
C ASN A 52 16.53 -15.03 -7.46
N PHE A 53 15.85 -14.00 -7.99
CA PHE A 53 14.41 -13.77 -7.77
C PHE A 53 13.58 -15.03 -8.00
N GLU A 54 13.91 -15.80 -9.04
CA GLU A 54 13.20 -17.03 -9.42
C GLU A 54 13.31 -18.14 -8.36
N VAL A 55 14.47 -18.28 -7.73
CA VAL A 55 14.70 -19.23 -6.64
C VAL A 55 13.87 -18.82 -5.41
N LEU A 56 13.86 -17.52 -5.09
CA LEU A 56 13.08 -16.96 -3.99
C LEU A 56 11.58 -17.07 -4.25
N ARG A 57 11.14 -16.91 -5.50
CA ARG A 57 9.76 -17.13 -5.93
C ARG A 57 9.35 -18.58 -5.71
N GLU A 58 10.13 -19.54 -6.19
CA GLU A 58 9.84 -20.97 -6.02
C GLU A 58 9.70 -21.34 -4.54
N ALA A 59 10.64 -20.89 -3.70
CA ALA A 59 10.59 -21.12 -2.26
C ALA A 59 9.34 -20.50 -1.62
N ALA A 60 9.05 -19.23 -1.91
CA ALA A 60 7.89 -18.54 -1.35
C ALA A 60 6.56 -19.18 -1.78
N GLU A 61 6.42 -19.48 -3.08
CA GLU A 61 5.19 -20.03 -3.66
C GLU A 61 4.96 -21.49 -3.28
N SER A 62 5.99 -22.23 -2.86
CA SER A 62 5.84 -23.60 -2.32
C SER A 62 4.88 -23.68 -1.10
N THR A 63 4.68 -22.56 -0.41
CA THR A 63 3.83 -22.45 0.79
C THR A 63 2.35 -22.21 0.50
N THR A 64 1.99 -21.95 -0.75
CA THR A 64 0.66 -21.46 -1.12
C THR A 64 0.22 -22.00 -2.47
N SER A 65 -1.06 -22.30 -2.61
CA SER A 65 -1.65 -22.74 -3.88
C SER A 65 -2.18 -21.59 -4.75
N HIS A 66 -2.22 -20.37 -4.21
CA HIS A 66 -2.87 -19.22 -4.87
C HIS A 66 -2.04 -17.93 -4.81
N GLY A 67 -1.05 -17.87 -3.93
CA GLY A 67 -0.21 -16.68 -3.78
C GLY A 67 0.88 -16.67 -4.84
N GLU A 68 1.14 -15.50 -5.41
CA GLU A 68 2.20 -15.30 -6.40
C GLU A 68 3.14 -14.21 -5.90
N LEU A 69 4.46 -14.46 -5.94
CA LEU A 69 5.45 -13.42 -5.66
C LEU A 69 5.59 -12.51 -6.88
N LEU A 70 5.29 -11.23 -6.69
CA LEU A 70 5.33 -10.23 -7.75
C LEU A 70 6.67 -9.53 -7.84
N ASP A 71 7.28 -9.23 -6.69
CA ASP A 71 8.45 -8.36 -6.62
C ASP A 71 9.17 -8.49 -5.26
N ILE A 72 10.46 -8.18 -5.22
CA ILE A 72 11.26 -8.02 -4.00
C ILE A 72 12.09 -6.75 -4.15
N GLU A 73 11.71 -5.69 -3.43
CA GLU A 73 12.46 -4.43 -3.46
C GLU A 73 13.43 -4.35 -2.26
N PRO A 74 14.76 -4.31 -2.49
CA PRO A 74 15.76 -4.20 -1.44
C PRO A 74 15.96 -2.75 -0.95
N TYR A 75 16.20 -2.59 0.36
CA TYR A 75 16.61 -1.32 0.97
C TYR A 75 17.75 -1.56 1.94
N VAL A 76 18.89 -0.89 1.74
CA VAL A 76 20.07 -0.99 2.60
C VAL A 76 20.20 0.23 3.50
N VAL A 77 20.34 0.02 4.80
CA VAL A 77 20.62 1.05 5.80
C VAL A 77 21.76 0.58 6.69
N GLY A 78 22.99 0.97 6.36
CA GLY A 78 24.18 0.52 7.07
C GLY A 78 24.37 -0.99 6.94
N ASP A 79 24.36 -1.70 8.06
CA ASP A 79 24.45 -3.16 8.17
C ASP A 79 23.08 -3.86 8.20
N SER A 80 22.00 -3.13 7.94
CA SER A 80 20.63 -3.65 7.83
C SER A 80 20.17 -3.72 6.39
N VAL A 81 19.72 -4.89 5.95
CA VAL A 81 19.11 -5.12 4.62
C VAL A 81 17.63 -5.45 4.81
N PHE A 82 16.76 -4.61 4.28
CA PHE A 82 15.32 -4.88 4.23
C PHE A 82 14.96 -5.38 2.85
N LEU A 83 14.25 -6.50 2.76
CA LEU A 83 13.76 -7.03 1.49
C LEU A 83 12.25 -6.91 1.50
N ARG A 84 11.66 -6.04 0.68
CA ARG A 84 10.22 -5.78 0.65
C ARG A 84 9.56 -6.65 -0.41
N PHE A 85 9.14 -7.84 0.00
CA PHE A 85 8.37 -8.77 -0.83
C PHE A 85 6.96 -8.24 -1.08
N ALA A 86 6.50 -8.35 -2.32
CA ALA A 86 5.13 -8.05 -2.74
C ALA A 86 4.48 -9.28 -3.36
N TYR A 87 3.26 -9.61 -2.92
CA TYR A 87 2.53 -10.80 -3.36
C TYR A 87 1.16 -10.45 -3.92
N ASP A 88 0.72 -11.14 -4.97
CA ASP A 88 -0.70 -11.25 -5.30
C ASP A 88 -1.33 -12.28 -4.38
N THR A 89 -2.32 -11.85 -3.60
CA THR A 89 -3.03 -12.67 -2.62
C THR A 89 -4.43 -13.03 -3.11
N LYS A 90 -4.73 -12.76 -4.39
CA LYS A 90 -6.03 -12.91 -5.03
C LYS A 90 -7.12 -12.16 -4.22
N ASP A 91 -8.09 -12.90 -3.70
CA ASP A 91 -9.21 -12.33 -2.94
C ASP A 91 -8.94 -12.20 -1.44
N ALA A 92 -7.91 -12.87 -0.92
CA ALA A 92 -7.55 -12.75 0.48
C ALA A 92 -6.83 -11.43 0.74
N MET A 93 -6.94 -10.89 1.96
CA MET A 93 -6.04 -9.82 2.41
C MET A 93 -4.60 -10.32 2.44
N GLY A 94 -4.38 -11.60 2.79
CA GLY A 94 -3.15 -12.32 2.49
C GLY A 94 -1.96 -12.06 3.42
N MET A 95 -2.11 -11.34 4.52
CA MET A 95 -1.00 -11.08 5.46
C MET A 95 -0.39 -12.34 6.07
N ASN A 96 -1.18 -13.35 6.43
CA ASN A 96 -0.65 -14.61 6.96
C ASN A 96 0.12 -15.38 5.89
N MET A 97 -0.46 -15.49 4.68
CA MET A 97 0.18 -16.13 3.54
C MET A 97 1.52 -15.44 3.21
N ALA A 98 1.53 -14.11 3.06
CA ALA A 98 2.75 -13.36 2.81
C ALA A 98 3.80 -13.55 3.92
N THR A 99 3.38 -13.75 5.18
CA THR A 99 4.33 -13.97 6.28
C THR A 99 4.97 -15.36 6.20
N ILE A 100 4.20 -16.39 5.86
CA ILE A 100 4.70 -17.77 5.71
C ILE A 100 5.58 -17.86 4.47
N ALA A 101 5.10 -17.37 3.32
CA ALA A 101 5.84 -17.36 2.06
C ALA A 101 7.16 -16.59 2.16
N THR A 102 7.18 -15.43 2.81
CA THR A 102 8.43 -14.71 3.07
C THR A 102 9.33 -15.46 4.04
N GLY A 103 8.79 -16.23 4.98
CA GLY A 103 9.56 -17.08 5.88
C GLY A 103 10.45 -18.07 5.12
N GLU A 104 9.86 -18.88 4.24
CA GLU A 104 10.62 -19.83 3.41
C GLU A 104 11.65 -19.14 2.51
N ALA A 105 11.29 -18.01 1.89
CA ALA A 105 12.24 -17.25 1.09
C ALA A 105 13.41 -16.70 1.93
N CYS A 106 13.17 -16.33 3.19
CA CYS A 106 14.24 -15.87 4.08
C CYS A 106 15.24 -16.99 4.42
N GLU A 107 14.78 -18.24 4.57
CA GLU A 107 15.68 -19.37 4.81
C GLU A 107 16.67 -19.56 3.67
N VAL A 108 16.22 -19.39 2.42
CA VAL A 108 17.08 -19.41 1.23
C VAL A 108 18.09 -18.24 1.23
N VAL A 109 17.64 -17.04 1.59
CA VAL A 109 18.54 -15.87 1.69
C VAL A 109 19.63 -16.11 2.74
N GLU A 110 19.29 -16.67 3.91
CA GLU A 110 20.28 -16.96 4.96
C GLU A 110 21.23 -18.11 4.57
N SER A 111 20.80 -19.07 3.75
CA SER A 111 21.67 -20.18 3.31
C SER A 111 22.65 -19.79 2.22
N GLU A 112 22.29 -18.83 1.37
CA GLU A 112 23.05 -18.48 0.15
C GLU A 112 23.81 -17.15 0.25
N THR A 113 23.60 -16.39 1.34
CA THR A 113 24.21 -15.06 1.52
C THR A 113 24.76 -14.90 2.94
N PRO A 114 25.63 -13.89 3.21
CA PRO A 114 26.10 -13.60 4.57
C PRO A 114 25.03 -12.99 5.49
N ALA A 115 23.82 -12.72 4.99
CA ALA A 115 22.76 -12.07 5.73
C ALA A 115 22.14 -13.00 6.78
N SER A 116 21.85 -12.46 7.97
CA SER A 116 21.15 -13.18 9.04
C SER A 116 19.84 -12.49 9.40
N LEU A 117 18.74 -13.24 9.40
CA LEU A 117 17.39 -12.73 9.63
C LEU A 117 17.25 -12.24 11.07
N VAL A 118 16.86 -10.97 11.22
CA VAL A 118 16.59 -10.37 12.53
C VAL A 118 15.09 -10.43 12.84
N ALA A 119 14.24 -10.14 11.86
CA ALA A 119 12.80 -10.25 12.00
C ALA A 119 12.11 -10.35 10.64
N LEU A 120 11.06 -11.16 10.52
CA LEU A 120 10.20 -11.22 9.34
C LEU A 120 9.44 -9.91 9.05
N SER A 121 9.38 -9.00 10.03
CA SER A 121 8.70 -7.71 9.91
C SER A 121 9.57 -6.56 10.43
N GLY A 122 10.48 -6.08 9.60
CA GLY A 122 11.34 -4.91 9.84
C GLY A 122 10.64 -3.55 9.71
N ASN A 123 9.31 -3.50 9.84
CA ASN A 123 8.47 -2.30 9.71
C ASN A 123 8.49 -1.58 8.35
N LEU A 124 9.26 -2.02 7.36
CA LEU A 124 9.28 -1.46 6.01
C LEU A 124 8.16 -2.01 5.09
N CYS A 125 7.24 -2.81 5.63
CA CYS A 125 6.12 -3.34 4.85
C CYS A 125 5.16 -2.22 4.33
N SER A 126 4.63 -1.26 5.10
CA SER A 126 4.52 -1.13 6.56
C SER A 126 3.10 -1.48 7.01
N ASP A 127 2.94 -2.38 7.98
CA ASP A 127 1.61 -2.80 8.43
C ASP A 127 1.14 -2.03 9.67
N LYS A 128 -0.04 -1.40 9.60
CA LYS A 128 -0.72 -0.69 10.72
C LYS A 128 0.06 0.49 11.32
N LYS A 129 1.04 1.04 10.59
CA LYS A 129 1.70 2.31 10.93
C LYS A 129 1.57 3.28 9.75
N PRO A 130 1.39 4.58 9.99
CA PRO A 130 1.47 5.58 8.94
C PRO A 130 2.90 5.58 8.36
N ALA A 131 3.03 5.33 7.06
CA ALA A 131 4.32 5.24 6.40
C ALA A 131 4.23 5.77 4.97
N ALA A 132 5.19 6.62 4.58
CA ALA A 132 5.25 7.21 3.25
C ALA A 132 5.41 6.15 2.15
N ILE A 133 6.14 5.06 2.43
CA ILE A 133 6.32 3.96 1.48
C ILE A 133 4.98 3.35 1.03
N ASN A 134 3.98 3.25 1.90
CA ASN A 134 2.66 2.76 1.52
C ASN A 134 1.91 3.77 0.63
N ALA A 135 2.17 5.06 0.78
CA ALA A 135 1.54 6.11 -0.01
C ALA A 135 2.16 6.23 -1.41
N VAL A 136 3.48 6.01 -1.51
CA VAL A 136 4.23 6.10 -2.79
C VAL A 136 4.13 4.78 -3.56
N GLU A 137 4.48 3.66 -2.92
CA GLU A 137 4.57 2.36 -3.59
C GLU A 137 3.25 1.59 -3.59
N GLY A 138 2.28 2.00 -2.77
CA GLY A 138 1.07 1.23 -2.50
C GLY A 138 1.31 0.04 -1.57
N ARG A 139 0.18 -0.52 -1.08
CA ARG A 139 0.11 -1.75 -0.30
C ARG A 139 -1.34 -2.26 -0.27
N GLY A 140 -1.56 -3.54 -0.53
CA GLY A 140 -2.89 -4.11 -0.75
C GLY A 140 -3.42 -3.64 -2.10
N ARG A 141 -4.60 -2.99 -2.10
CA ARG A 141 -5.23 -2.49 -3.34
C ARG A 141 -5.08 -0.97 -3.43
N SER A 142 -4.40 -0.49 -4.46
CA SER A 142 -4.47 0.92 -4.86
C SER A 142 -5.69 1.10 -5.75
N VAL A 143 -6.57 2.03 -5.37
CA VAL A 143 -7.85 2.28 -6.05
C VAL A 143 -7.96 3.76 -6.39
N THR A 144 -8.40 4.04 -7.61
CA THR A 144 -8.83 5.38 -8.03
C THR A 144 -10.31 5.36 -8.41
N ALA A 145 -10.98 6.49 -8.19
CA ALA A 145 -12.38 6.65 -8.55
C ALA A 145 -12.68 8.11 -8.91
N ASP A 146 -13.57 8.31 -9.86
CA ASP A 146 -14.00 9.62 -10.34
C ASP A 146 -15.47 9.66 -10.73
N VAL A 147 -16.02 10.87 -10.74
CA VAL A 147 -17.41 11.17 -11.08
C VAL A 147 -17.49 12.62 -11.54
N VAL A 148 -18.27 12.87 -12.59
CA VAL A 148 -18.63 14.23 -13.02
C VAL A 148 -20.01 14.56 -12.47
N VAL A 149 -20.09 15.54 -11.56
CA VAL A 149 -21.37 15.98 -10.98
C VAL A 149 -21.84 17.27 -11.68
N PRO A 150 -23.01 17.27 -12.35
CA PRO A 150 -23.61 18.48 -12.89
C PRO A 150 -23.77 19.59 -11.86
N GLY A 151 -23.49 20.84 -12.26
CA GLY A 151 -23.57 22.01 -11.36
C GLY A 151 -24.93 22.17 -10.70
N GLU A 152 -26.03 21.92 -11.43
CA GLU A 152 -27.39 21.95 -10.89
C GLU A 152 -27.57 20.96 -9.72
N LEU A 153 -27.02 19.75 -9.83
CA LEU A 153 -27.07 18.77 -8.74
C LEU A 153 -26.21 19.19 -7.54
N VAL A 154 -25.08 19.88 -7.77
CA VAL A 154 -24.27 20.44 -6.68
C VAL A 154 -25.07 21.48 -5.90
N GLU A 155 -25.76 22.39 -6.60
CA GLU A 155 -26.57 23.42 -5.96
C GLU A 155 -27.81 22.83 -5.25
N GLU A 156 -28.56 21.96 -5.94
CA GLU A 156 -29.80 21.36 -5.43
C GLU A 156 -29.54 20.42 -4.25
N ARG A 157 -28.52 19.57 -4.32
CA ARG A 157 -28.33 18.46 -3.38
C ARG A 157 -27.22 18.68 -2.36
N LEU A 158 -26.19 19.44 -2.72
CA LEU A 158 -25.06 19.74 -1.83
C LEU A 158 -25.15 21.16 -1.25
N HIS A 159 -26.05 22.00 -1.77
CA HIS A 159 -26.30 23.37 -1.29
C HIS A 159 -25.03 24.23 -1.31
N THR A 160 -24.27 24.12 -2.40
CA THR A 160 -23.00 24.83 -2.63
C THR A 160 -22.75 24.96 -4.14
N THR A 161 -21.59 25.49 -4.53
CA THR A 161 -21.17 25.60 -5.94
C THR A 161 -19.92 24.77 -6.21
N ALA A 162 -19.66 24.42 -7.46
CA ALA A 162 -18.45 23.71 -7.87
C ALA A 162 -17.18 24.50 -7.49
N ASP A 163 -17.18 25.82 -7.69
CA ASP A 163 -16.06 26.70 -7.34
C ASP A 163 -15.76 26.68 -5.84
N ALA A 164 -16.80 26.72 -4.99
CA ALA A 164 -16.63 26.65 -3.54
C ALA A 164 -16.07 25.30 -3.10
N ILE A 165 -16.48 24.19 -3.73
CA ILE A 165 -15.92 22.86 -3.48
C ILE A 165 -14.44 22.82 -3.90
N ALA A 166 -14.10 23.34 -5.08
CA ALA A 166 -12.73 23.36 -5.58
C ALA A 166 -11.80 24.21 -4.69
N GLU A 167 -12.28 25.37 -4.24
CA GLU A 167 -11.56 26.23 -3.31
C GLU A 167 -11.35 25.54 -1.96
N ALA A 168 -12.40 24.95 -1.38
CA ALA A 168 -12.33 24.23 -0.12
C ALA A 168 -11.36 23.04 -0.22
N ASN A 169 -11.40 22.26 -1.30
CA ASN A 169 -10.49 21.15 -1.53
C ASN A 169 -9.03 21.63 -1.58
N THR A 170 -8.76 22.67 -2.38
CA THR A 170 -7.41 23.23 -2.55
C THR A 170 -6.85 23.75 -1.23
N ARG A 171 -7.61 24.59 -0.52
CA ARG A 171 -7.13 25.20 0.73
C ARG A 171 -7.05 24.21 1.87
N LYS A 172 -8.03 23.30 2.01
CA LYS A 172 -8.14 22.38 3.15
C LYS A 172 -7.37 21.08 2.94
N ASN A 173 -7.68 20.34 1.87
CA ASN A 173 -7.12 19.00 1.64
C ASN A 173 -5.71 19.04 1.06
N LEU A 174 -5.35 20.10 0.31
CA LEU A 174 -4.00 20.25 -0.24
C LEU A 174 -3.13 21.14 0.64
N ILE A 175 -3.38 22.46 0.66
CA ILE A 175 -2.52 23.43 1.35
C ILE A 175 -2.49 23.16 2.86
N GLY A 176 -3.65 22.95 3.49
CA GLY A 176 -3.77 22.65 4.90
C GLY A 176 -3.02 21.37 5.31
N SER A 177 -3.25 20.26 4.60
CA SER A 177 -2.57 18.99 4.85
C SER A 177 -1.06 19.08 4.61
N ALA A 178 -0.62 19.80 3.57
CA ALA A 178 0.80 20.03 3.30
C ALA A 178 1.46 20.81 4.45
N LYS A 179 0.82 21.88 4.94
CA LYS A 179 1.32 22.65 6.09
C LYS A 179 1.42 21.80 7.36
N ALA A 180 0.54 20.82 7.52
CA ALA A 180 0.51 19.91 8.67
C ALA A 180 1.50 18.73 8.57
N GLY A 181 2.19 18.55 7.45
CA GLY A 181 3.02 17.34 7.21
C GLY A 181 2.19 16.05 7.20
N SER A 182 0.91 16.15 6.83
CA SER A 182 -0.01 15.01 6.81
C SER A 182 0.28 14.08 5.64
N LEU A 183 0.12 12.76 5.85
CA LEU A 183 0.07 11.77 4.76
C LEU A 183 -1.33 11.67 4.13
N GLY A 184 -2.35 12.24 4.78
CA GLY A 184 -3.75 12.22 4.35
C GLY A 184 -4.19 13.53 3.70
N PHE A 185 -4.28 13.54 2.37
CA PHE A 185 -4.76 14.67 1.57
C PHE A 185 -6.26 14.52 1.23
N ASN A 186 -7.08 14.37 2.27
CA ASN A 186 -8.53 14.14 2.14
C ASN A 186 -9.29 14.76 3.31
N ALA A 187 -10.62 14.74 3.24
CA ALA A 187 -11.45 15.30 4.31
C ALA A 187 -11.65 14.33 5.48
N HIS A 188 -12.15 13.13 5.21
CA HIS A 188 -12.52 12.16 6.25
C HIS A 188 -12.56 10.72 5.71
N ALA A 189 -11.64 10.34 4.81
CA ALA A 189 -11.62 8.99 4.21
C ALA A 189 -11.60 7.88 5.28
N ALA A 190 -10.83 8.09 6.36
CA ALA A 190 -10.74 7.16 7.48
C ALA A 190 -12.10 6.86 8.15
N ASN A 191 -13.03 7.82 8.19
CA ASN A 191 -14.37 7.60 8.76
C ASN A 191 -15.19 6.63 7.91
N VAL A 192 -15.05 6.67 6.58
CA VAL A 192 -15.77 5.77 5.68
C VAL A 192 -15.13 4.40 5.71
N VAL A 193 -13.79 4.33 5.63
CA VAL A 193 -13.04 3.06 5.69
C VAL A 193 -13.28 2.32 7.02
N GLY A 194 -13.30 3.03 8.14
CA GLY A 194 -13.53 2.40 9.45
C GLY A 194 -14.98 1.96 9.71
N ALA A 195 -15.93 2.40 8.90
CA ALA A 195 -17.34 2.05 9.02
C ALA A 195 -17.82 0.99 8.02
N ALA A 196 -17.02 0.71 6.98
CA ALA A 196 -17.24 -0.34 5.99
C ALA A 196 -16.80 -1.71 6.52
#